data_AF-A0A1S4CLZ0-F1
#
_entry.id   AF-A0A1S4CLZ0-F1
#
_cell.length_a   1.000
_cell.length_b   1.000
_cell.length_c   1.000
_cell.angle_alpha   90.00
_cell.angle_beta   90.00
_cell.angle_gamma   90.00
#
_symmetry.space_group_name_H-M   'P 1'
#
loop_
_entity.id
_entity.type
_entity.pdbx_description
1 polymer ?
#
loop_
_entity_poly.entity_id
_entity_poly.type
_entity_poly.pdbx_seq_one_letter_code
_entity_poly.pdbx_strand_id
1 'polypeptide(L)'
;MSKFCYDFGKDQPHDEEEIMKIWYASKVSELNDMVEDRDHGDVSPKYITWLHDPSSLRDRPEGSNRRRNDQRAIKRLKEEFEHSRMTISKQQTQLQAGVAQICLNIEKDYQSALRGMDKDLKHAKNEAARLEEELASTIGLVRRVEANNNVEMHKLQEDLSIIEKDAHQQQLEFDQQREEFEREKAHWIRSKGQFLAQLEEIKRHKGGHQHADFEVERRQWMIERAVLNRRIEEYEGRETEMGNALNTTQIWLQNCHVNTGQARDQVLQLAEKATYIHDDHRHLNNEKVGQQARALVPQLPGVFQNLYEMLGGEWRPRDADH
;
A
#
# COMPACT_ATOMS: atom_id res chain seq x y z
N MET A 1 13.94 48.26 -1.61
CA MET A 1 13.95 48.35 -3.09
C MET A 1 13.45 47.02 -3.64
N SER A 2 12.41 47.08 -4.47
CA SER A 2 11.59 45.94 -4.92
C SER A 2 12.38 44.98 -5.81
N LYS A 3 12.28 43.67 -5.55
CA LYS A 3 12.77 42.61 -6.44
C LYS A 3 11.68 42.33 -7.48
N PHE A 4 11.99 42.62 -8.74
CA PHE A 4 11.18 42.16 -9.88
C PHE A 4 11.65 40.74 -10.23
N CYS A 5 10.87 39.73 -9.85
CA CYS A 5 11.03 38.35 -10.29
C CYS A 5 10.04 38.12 -11.45
N TYR A 6 10.55 37.73 -12.62
CA TYR A 6 9.73 37.21 -13.71
C TYR A 6 9.90 35.68 -13.70
N ASP A 7 8.86 34.96 -13.30
CA ASP A 7 8.76 33.51 -13.40
C ASP A 7 8.18 33.13 -14.77
N PHE A 8 8.87 32.25 -15.51
CA PHE A 8 8.31 31.59 -16.68
C PHE A 8 7.71 30.24 -16.26
N GLY A 9 6.39 30.12 -16.41
CA GLY A 9 5.64 28.87 -16.22
C GLY A 9 5.90 27.86 -17.33
N LYS A 10 5.68 26.57 -17.02
CA LYS A 10 6.17 25.40 -17.77
C LYS A 10 5.40 25.01 -19.04
N ASP A 11 4.43 25.78 -19.53
CA ASP A 11 3.54 25.30 -20.61
C ASP A 11 3.32 26.32 -21.73
N GLN A 12 4.36 26.63 -22.51
CA GLN A 12 4.21 27.40 -23.75
C GLN A 12 5.15 26.87 -24.84
N PRO A 13 4.66 26.55 -26.06
CA PRO A 13 5.51 26.07 -27.14
C PRO A 13 6.41 27.22 -27.61
N HIS A 14 7.71 26.95 -27.69
CA HIS A 14 8.70 27.92 -28.17
C HIS A 14 8.46 28.20 -29.66
N ASP A 15 8.06 29.42 -29.97
CA ASP A 15 8.09 29.95 -31.33
C ASP A 15 9.55 30.31 -31.66
N GLU A 16 10.17 29.56 -32.57
CA GLU A 16 11.58 29.72 -32.96
C GLU A 16 11.90 31.12 -33.56
N GLU A 17 10.87 31.93 -33.82
CA GLU A 17 10.98 33.29 -34.37
C GLU A 17 11.39 34.35 -33.33
N GLU A 18 11.17 34.12 -32.02
CA GLU A 18 11.46 35.11 -30.98
C GLU A 18 12.93 35.07 -30.51
N ILE A 19 13.57 33.90 -30.58
CA ILE A 19 15.01 33.73 -30.27
C ILE A 19 15.89 34.30 -31.39
N MET A 20 15.41 34.33 -32.64
CA MET A 20 16.11 34.96 -33.78
C MET A 20 16.09 36.50 -33.73
N LYS A 21 15.18 37.14 -32.99
CA LYS A 21 15.15 38.61 -32.87
C LYS A 21 16.24 39.17 -31.95
N ILE A 22 16.74 38.39 -31.00
CA ILE A 22 17.80 38.84 -30.08
C ILE A 22 19.19 38.78 -30.75
N TRP A 23 19.38 37.93 -31.76
CA TRP A 23 20.67 37.78 -32.45
C TRP A 23 20.87 38.72 -33.66
N TYR A 24 19.78 39.22 -34.27
CA TYR A 24 19.86 40.14 -35.43
C TYR A 24 19.85 41.64 -35.08
N ALA A 25 19.76 42.02 -33.80
CA ALA A 25 19.77 43.43 -33.39
C ALA A 25 21.17 44.04 -33.27
N SER A 26 22.25 43.25 -33.39
CA SER A 26 23.62 43.78 -33.38
C SER A 26 24.06 44.21 -34.78
N LYS A 27 23.27 45.09 -35.43
CA LYS A 27 23.78 45.89 -36.54
C LYS A 27 24.80 46.86 -35.98
N VAL A 28 26.04 46.66 -36.43
CA VAL A 28 27.14 47.61 -36.45
C VAL A 28 26.60 49.03 -36.60
N SER A 29 26.62 49.79 -35.50
CA SER A 29 26.55 51.24 -35.57
C SER A 29 27.90 51.70 -36.11
N GLU A 30 27.95 51.96 -37.41
CA GLU A 30 29.00 52.80 -37.98
C GLU A 30 28.94 54.14 -37.24
N LEU A 31 29.96 54.35 -36.41
CA LEU A 31 30.19 55.55 -35.64
C LEU A 31 30.68 56.65 -36.60
N ASN A 32 29.79 57.15 -37.45
CA ASN A 32 29.90 58.44 -38.12
C ASN A 32 29.03 59.43 -37.34
N ASP A 33 29.47 59.72 -36.11
CA ASP A 33 28.95 60.84 -35.32
C ASP A 33 30.14 61.67 -34.89
N MET A 34 30.49 62.62 -35.75
CA MET A 34 31.24 63.80 -35.35
C MET A 34 30.56 65.06 -35.92
N VAL A 35 29.70 65.60 -35.05
CA VAL A 35 29.49 67.03 -34.76
C VAL A 35 28.78 67.85 -35.84
N GLU A 36 27.47 67.65 -35.93
CA GLU A 36 26.55 68.77 -36.22
C GLU A 36 26.44 69.65 -34.96
N ASP A 37 26.97 70.87 -35.02
CA ASP A 37 26.62 71.92 -34.09
C ASP A 37 25.26 72.52 -34.51
N ARG A 38 24.35 72.62 -33.55
CA ARG A 38 22.89 72.52 -33.78
C ARG A 38 22.16 73.86 -33.94
N ASP A 39 22.87 74.99 -34.04
CA ASP A 39 22.21 76.31 -34.10
C ASP A 39 22.45 77.12 -35.39
N HIS A 40 23.40 76.75 -36.26
CA HIS A 40 23.56 77.35 -37.59
C HIS A 40 23.91 76.26 -38.61
N GLY A 41 22.93 75.83 -39.40
CA GLY A 41 23.07 74.85 -40.48
C GLY A 41 23.82 75.37 -41.70
N ASP A 42 25.00 75.96 -41.50
CA ASP A 42 25.94 76.35 -42.55
C ASP A 42 27.29 75.70 -42.27
N VAL A 43 27.58 74.62 -42.99
CA VAL A 43 28.96 74.12 -43.12
C VAL A 43 29.73 75.20 -43.84
N SER A 44 30.55 75.95 -43.10
CA SER A 44 31.38 77.01 -43.68
C SER A 44 32.13 76.47 -44.91
N PRO A 45 31.93 77.06 -46.11
CA PRO A 45 32.61 76.62 -47.34
C PRO A 45 34.15 76.63 -47.22
N LYS A 46 34.69 77.33 -46.21
CA LYS A 46 36.13 77.37 -45.88
C LYS A 46 36.71 76.06 -45.36
N TYR A 47 35.91 75.20 -44.72
CA TYR A 47 36.43 73.94 -44.16
C TYR A 47 36.50 72.83 -45.22
N ILE A 48 35.56 72.82 -46.17
CA ILE A 48 35.55 71.88 -47.30
C ILE A 48 36.66 72.22 -48.31
N THR A 49 36.93 73.51 -48.55
CA THR A 49 38.04 73.93 -49.41
C THR A 49 39.43 73.61 -48.83
N TRP A 50 39.58 73.57 -47.49
CA TRP A 50 40.84 73.19 -46.83
C TRP A 50 41.22 71.72 -47.02
N LEU A 51 40.24 70.81 -47.08
CA LEU A 51 40.46 69.38 -47.27
C LEU A 51 40.83 69.00 -48.71
N HIS A 52 40.47 69.84 -49.69
CA HIS A 52 40.69 69.57 -51.12
C HIS A 52 41.84 70.36 -51.76
N ASP A 53 42.27 71.50 -51.20
CA ASP A 53 43.47 72.21 -51.67
C ASP A 53 44.17 72.98 -50.52
N PRO A 54 45.33 72.49 -50.01
CA PRO A 54 46.06 73.14 -48.91
C PRO A 54 46.75 74.46 -49.31
N SER A 55 46.60 74.90 -50.56
CA SER A 55 47.45 75.95 -51.15
C SER A 55 46.97 77.40 -50.91
N SER A 56 45.76 77.62 -50.37
CA SER A 56 45.11 78.95 -50.38
C SER A 56 45.50 79.93 -49.27
N LEU A 57 46.58 79.68 -48.51
CA LEU A 57 47.04 80.58 -47.43
C LEU A 57 48.53 80.95 -47.53
N ARG A 58 49.08 80.97 -48.75
CA ARG A 58 50.32 81.70 -49.04
C ARG A 58 49.92 83.06 -49.57
N ASP A 59 49.82 84.04 -48.69
CA ASP A 59 50.29 85.41 -48.89
C ASP A 59 49.80 86.31 -47.74
N ARG A 60 50.39 86.11 -46.57
CA ARG A 60 50.40 87.13 -45.51
C ARG A 60 51.75 87.04 -44.77
N PRO A 61 52.59 88.09 -44.80
CA PRO A 61 53.85 88.08 -44.07
C PRO A 61 53.56 88.40 -42.61
N GLU A 62 53.18 87.38 -41.84
CA GLU A 62 53.04 87.47 -40.39
C GLU A 62 54.21 86.77 -39.68
N GLY A 63 54.72 87.43 -38.63
CA GLY A 63 56.05 87.25 -38.06
C GLY A 63 56.43 85.85 -37.57
N SER A 64 57.74 85.61 -37.62
CA SER A 64 58.52 84.42 -37.25
C SER A 64 58.12 83.67 -35.96
N ASN A 65 57.44 84.31 -35.00
CA ASN A 65 57.04 83.68 -33.73
C ASN A 65 55.76 82.82 -33.83
N ARG A 66 54.83 83.10 -34.76
CA ARG A 66 53.57 82.36 -34.88
C ARG A 66 53.80 80.93 -35.42
N ARG A 67 54.57 80.83 -36.51
CA ARG A 67 54.95 79.57 -37.16
C ARG A 67 55.71 78.60 -36.22
N ARG A 68 56.58 79.13 -35.34
CA ARG A 68 57.28 78.33 -34.32
C ARG A 68 56.33 77.81 -33.23
N ASN A 69 55.32 78.59 -32.85
CA ASN A 69 54.32 78.16 -31.88
C ASN A 69 53.36 77.12 -32.47
N ASP A 70 52.94 77.29 -33.73
CA ASP A 70 52.11 76.31 -34.44
C ASP A 70 52.83 74.96 -34.57
N GLN A 71 54.14 74.98 -34.86
CA GLN A 71 54.94 73.77 -34.97
C GLN A 71 55.16 73.07 -33.62
N ARG A 72 55.25 73.82 -32.51
CA ARG A 72 55.25 73.24 -31.16
C ARG A 72 53.89 72.66 -30.79
N ALA A 73 52.79 73.31 -31.17
CA ALA A 73 51.44 72.82 -30.95
C ALA A 73 51.18 71.50 -31.71
N ILE A 74 51.58 71.44 -32.98
CA ILE A 74 51.50 70.21 -33.80
C ILE A 74 52.33 69.08 -33.16
N LYS A 75 53.54 69.39 -32.65
CA LYS A 75 54.38 68.38 -32.00
C LYS A 75 53.72 67.82 -30.73
N ARG A 76 53.13 68.69 -29.89
CA ARG A 76 52.38 68.26 -28.68
C ARG A 76 51.17 67.40 -29.03
N LEU A 77 50.37 67.82 -30.01
CA LEU A 77 49.21 67.04 -30.47
C LEU A 77 49.62 65.66 -31.00
N LYS A 78 50.78 65.55 -31.66
CA LYS A 78 51.29 64.27 -32.15
C LYS A 78 51.74 63.36 -31.00
N GLU A 79 52.38 63.91 -29.97
CA GLU A 79 52.76 63.19 -28.76
C GLU A 79 51.52 62.73 -27.97
N GLU A 80 50.51 63.60 -27.82
CA GLU A 80 49.23 63.29 -27.19
C GLU A 80 48.44 62.22 -27.98
N PHE A 81 48.45 62.31 -29.32
CA PHE A 81 47.81 61.32 -30.18
C PHE A 81 48.46 59.94 -30.04
N GLU A 82 49.80 59.85 -30.06
CA GLU A 82 50.51 58.58 -29.84
C GLU A 82 50.31 58.04 -28.43
N HIS A 83 50.28 58.90 -27.41
CA HIS A 83 49.96 58.50 -26.04
C HIS A 83 48.53 57.95 -25.92
N SER A 84 47.56 58.62 -26.55
CA SER A 84 46.17 58.18 -26.58
C SER A 84 46.03 56.85 -27.32
N ARG A 85 46.71 56.69 -28.46
CA ARG A 85 46.76 55.45 -29.23
C ARG A 85 47.35 54.29 -28.43
N MET A 86 48.45 54.52 -27.70
CA MET A 86 49.01 53.51 -26.80
C MET A 86 48.07 53.16 -25.66
N THR A 87 47.37 54.14 -25.08
CA THR A 87 46.43 53.93 -23.97
C THR A 87 45.21 53.14 -24.43
N ILE A 88 44.64 53.47 -25.58
CA ILE A 88 43.52 52.74 -26.20
C ILE A 88 43.94 51.30 -26.50
N SER A 89 45.12 51.11 -27.11
CA SER A 89 45.63 49.76 -27.39
C SER A 89 45.80 48.93 -26.12
N LYS A 90 46.35 49.52 -25.05
CA LYS A 90 46.49 48.87 -23.75
C LYS A 90 45.13 48.47 -23.15
N GLN A 91 44.15 49.38 -23.18
CA GLN A 91 42.80 49.10 -22.71
C GLN A 91 42.13 47.98 -23.52
N GLN A 92 42.31 47.98 -24.83
CA GLN A 92 41.75 46.96 -25.71
C GLN A 92 42.36 45.57 -25.42
N THR A 93 43.68 45.48 -25.22
CA THR A 93 44.33 44.23 -24.80
C THR A 93 43.86 43.76 -23.42
N GLN A 94 43.67 44.68 -22.48
CA GLN A 94 43.17 44.36 -21.14
C GLN A 94 41.72 43.86 -21.17
N LEU A 95 40.86 44.47 -22.01
CA LEU A 95 39.49 44.01 -22.24
C LEU A 95 39.48 42.61 -22.87
N GLN A 96 40.29 42.36 -23.91
CA GLN A 96 40.38 41.04 -24.54
C GLN A 96 40.86 39.96 -23.56
N ALA A 97 41.85 40.26 -22.73
CA ALA A 97 42.31 39.35 -21.68
C ALA A 97 41.21 39.08 -20.63
N GLY A 98 40.46 40.11 -20.23
CA GLY A 98 39.33 39.97 -19.32
C GLY A 98 38.21 39.11 -19.90
N VAL A 99 37.84 39.33 -21.16
CA VAL A 99 36.84 38.51 -21.87
C VAL A 99 37.29 37.06 -21.98
N ALA A 100 38.54 36.82 -22.39
CA ALA A 100 39.09 35.46 -22.49
C ALA A 100 39.05 34.72 -21.13
N GLN A 101 39.37 35.42 -20.03
CA GLN A 101 39.31 34.84 -18.69
C GLN A 101 37.86 34.52 -18.27
N ILE A 102 36.90 35.39 -18.57
CA ILE A 102 35.48 35.16 -18.30
C ILE A 102 34.99 33.93 -19.07
N CYS A 103 35.29 33.84 -20.37
CA CYS A 103 34.92 32.69 -21.20
C CYS A 103 35.48 31.38 -20.64
N LEU A 104 36.75 31.37 -20.21
CA LEU A 104 37.40 30.19 -19.64
C LEU A 104 36.79 29.79 -18.29
N ASN A 105 36.41 30.75 -17.44
CA ASN A 105 35.73 30.46 -16.19
C ASN A 105 34.32 29.88 -16.43
N ILE A 106 33.56 30.47 -17.35
CA ILE A 106 32.24 29.98 -17.75
C ILE A 106 32.34 28.54 -18.27
N GLU A 107 33.32 28.25 -19.13
CA GLU A 107 33.53 26.89 -19.64
C GLU A 107 33.84 25.89 -18.52
N LYS A 108 34.72 26.27 -17.57
CA LYS A 108 35.03 25.42 -16.40
C LYS A 108 33.80 25.14 -15.54
N ASP A 109 32.98 26.16 -15.30
CA ASP A 109 31.76 26.04 -14.50
C ASP A 109 30.75 25.11 -15.19
N TYR A 110 30.53 25.27 -16.51
CA TYR A 110 29.69 24.36 -17.28
C TYR A 110 30.20 22.93 -17.28
N GLN A 111 31.51 22.72 -17.50
CA GLN A 111 32.09 21.37 -17.45
C GLN A 111 31.98 20.75 -16.05
N SER A 112 32.10 21.55 -14.99
CA SER A 112 31.90 21.09 -13.62
C SER A 112 30.45 20.66 -13.38
N ALA A 113 29.48 21.48 -13.79
CA ALA A 113 28.06 21.18 -13.68
C ALA A 113 27.67 19.91 -14.47
N LEU A 114 28.17 19.76 -15.70
CA LEU A 114 27.97 18.58 -16.53
C LEU A 114 28.49 17.30 -15.85
N ARG A 115 29.68 17.36 -15.21
CA ARG A 115 30.21 16.22 -14.44
C ARG A 115 29.39 15.90 -13.21
N GLY A 116 28.82 16.91 -12.55
CA GLY A 116 27.87 16.71 -11.45
C GLY A 116 26.63 15.96 -11.91
N MET A 117 25.98 16.46 -12.97
CA MET A 117 24.78 15.83 -13.52
C MET A 117 25.02 14.40 -14.03
N ASP A 118 26.17 14.11 -14.66
CA ASP A 118 26.51 12.75 -15.10
C ASP A 118 26.62 11.77 -13.91
N LYS A 119 27.19 12.22 -12.79
CA LYS A 119 27.25 11.41 -11.56
C LYS A 119 25.86 11.16 -10.99
N ASP A 120 25.05 12.21 -10.90
CA ASP A 120 23.68 12.11 -10.36
C ASP A 120 22.81 11.20 -11.24
N LEU A 121 22.94 11.30 -12.56
CA LEU A 121 22.21 10.47 -13.51
C LEU A 121 22.64 9.00 -13.44
N LYS A 122 23.94 8.72 -13.29
CA LYS A 122 24.44 7.36 -13.05
C LYS A 122 23.92 6.79 -11.73
N HIS A 123 23.91 7.60 -10.68
CA HIS A 123 23.39 7.18 -9.38
C HIS A 123 21.89 6.87 -9.46
N ALA A 124 21.09 7.77 -10.05
CA ALA A 124 19.67 7.57 -10.25
C ALA A 124 19.36 6.32 -11.09
N LYS A 125 20.15 6.06 -12.14
CA LYS A 125 20.00 4.86 -12.97
C LYS A 125 20.27 3.57 -12.18
N ASN A 126 21.31 3.55 -11.34
CA ASN A 126 21.63 2.40 -10.51
C ASN A 126 20.54 2.17 -9.46
N GLU A 127 20.01 3.23 -8.86
CA GLU A 127 18.94 3.14 -7.89
C GLU A 127 17.63 2.65 -8.53
N ALA A 128 17.30 3.12 -9.74
CA ALA A 128 16.17 2.63 -10.50
C ALA A 128 16.29 1.11 -10.78
N ALA A 129 17.46 0.64 -11.20
CA ALA A 129 17.69 -0.79 -11.44
C ALA A 129 17.55 -1.63 -10.15
N ARG A 130 18.04 -1.11 -9.02
CA ARG A 130 17.88 -1.74 -7.70
C ARG A 130 16.41 -1.87 -7.30
N LEU A 131 15.62 -0.81 -7.49
CA LEU A 131 14.19 -0.79 -7.20
C LEU A 131 13.40 -1.71 -8.13
N GLU A 132 13.78 -1.82 -9.41
CA GLU A 132 13.18 -2.77 -10.34
C GLU A 132 13.38 -4.23 -9.89
N GLU A 133 14.57 -4.56 -9.40
CA GLU A 133 14.87 -5.90 -8.86
C GLU A 133 14.07 -6.20 -7.58
N GLU A 134 13.99 -5.24 -6.65
CA GLU A 134 13.17 -5.36 -5.43
C GLU A 134 11.69 -5.54 -5.76
N LEU A 135 11.17 -4.80 -6.74
CA LEU A 135 9.79 -4.92 -7.22
C LEU A 135 9.55 -6.32 -7.83
N ALA A 136 10.46 -6.80 -8.67
CA ALA A 136 10.36 -8.14 -9.27
C ALA A 136 10.37 -9.25 -8.20
N SER A 137 11.23 -9.12 -7.18
CA SER A 137 11.27 -10.04 -6.04
C SER A 137 9.96 -10.04 -5.25
N THR A 138 9.41 -8.84 -4.98
CA THR A 138 8.15 -8.65 -4.27
C THR A 138 6.97 -9.25 -5.05
N ILE A 139 6.89 -9.02 -6.35
CA ILE A 139 5.89 -9.64 -7.23
C ILE A 139 5.99 -11.17 -7.17
N GLY A 140 7.21 -11.71 -7.15
CA GLY A 140 7.45 -13.15 -6.99
C GLY A 140 6.93 -13.70 -5.66
N LEU A 141 7.11 -12.96 -4.55
CA LEU A 141 6.57 -13.33 -3.24
C LEU A 141 5.04 -13.31 -3.23
N VAL A 142 4.41 -12.25 -3.76
CA VAL A 142 2.96 -12.13 -3.84
C VAL A 142 2.35 -13.31 -4.59
N ARG A 143 2.90 -13.67 -5.76
CA ARG A 143 2.43 -14.83 -6.54
C ARG A 143 2.51 -16.15 -5.76
N ARG A 144 3.55 -16.34 -4.94
CA ARG A 144 3.67 -17.55 -4.10
C ARG A 144 2.62 -17.59 -3.01
N VAL A 145 2.36 -16.45 -2.36
CA VAL A 145 1.31 -16.33 -1.34
C VAL A 145 -0.06 -16.59 -1.96
N GLU A 146 -0.36 -15.99 -3.11
CA GLU A 146 -1.61 -16.23 -3.85
C GLU A 146 -1.79 -17.70 -4.20
N ALA A 147 -0.73 -18.36 -4.70
CA ALA A 147 -0.78 -19.79 -5.01
C ALA A 147 -1.05 -20.65 -3.76
N ASN A 148 -0.39 -20.35 -2.63
CA ASN A 148 -0.62 -21.07 -1.39
C ASN A 148 -2.06 -20.87 -0.87
N ASN A 149 -2.54 -19.63 -0.88
CA ASN A 149 -3.90 -19.29 -0.45
C ASN A 149 -4.95 -20.00 -1.32
N ASN A 150 -4.73 -20.10 -2.64
CA ASN A 150 -5.64 -20.83 -3.52
C ASN A 150 -5.68 -22.32 -3.19
N VAL A 151 -4.54 -22.93 -2.85
CA VAL A 151 -4.48 -24.34 -2.41
C VAL A 151 -5.24 -24.53 -1.09
N GLU A 152 -5.06 -23.64 -0.12
CA GLU A 152 -5.78 -23.69 1.16
C GLU A 152 -7.29 -23.47 1.00
N MET A 153 -7.70 -22.51 0.17
CA MET A 153 -9.12 -22.30 -0.14
C MET A 153 -9.76 -23.54 -0.76
N HIS A 154 -9.07 -24.21 -1.70
CA HIS A 154 -9.59 -25.43 -2.28
C HIS A 154 -9.75 -26.55 -1.25
N LYS A 155 -8.80 -26.72 -0.32
CA LYS A 155 -8.93 -27.68 0.79
C LYS A 155 -10.11 -27.37 1.68
N LEU A 156 -10.27 -26.11 2.09
CA LEU A 156 -11.40 -25.69 2.93
C LEU A 156 -12.75 -25.88 2.22
N GLN A 157 -12.81 -25.65 0.91
CA GLN A 157 -14.02 -25.94 0.12
C GLN A 157 -14.36 -27.43 0.09
N GLU A 158 -13.35 -28.29 -0.03
CA GLU A 158 -13.54 -29.75 0.02
C GLU A 158 -14.02 -30.20 1.40
N ASP A 159 -13.39 -29.72 2.47
CA ASP A 159 -13.78 -30.00 3.85
C ASP A 159 -15.23 -29.54 4.14
N LEU A 160 -15.60 -28.33 3.68
CA LEU A 160 -16.96 -27.82 3.79
C LEU A 160 -17.96 -28.71 3.05
N SER A 161 -17.61 -29.21 1.86
CA SER A 161 -18.49 -30.12 1.10
C SER A 161 -18.69 -31.45 1.81
N ILE A 162 -17.68 -31.96 2.51
CA ILE A 162 -17.79 -33.18 3.32
C ILE A 162 -18.72 -32.94 4.51
N ILE A 163 -18.49 -31.85 5.26
CA ILE A 163 -19.31 -31.50 6.42
C ILE A 163 -20.78 -31.28 6.02
N GLU A 164 -21.04 -30.64 4.89
CA GLU A 164 -22.39 -30.42 4.39
C GLU A 164 -23.10 -31.74 4.04
N LYS A 165 -22.39 -32.69 3.42
CA LYS A 165 -22.93 -34.04 3.15
C LYS A 165 -23.24 -34.79 4.45
N ASP A 166 -22.34 -34.74 5.42
CA ASP A 166 -22.54 -35.40 6.71
C ASP A 166 -23.71 -34.78 7.48
N ALA A 167 -23.85 -33.46 7.47
CA ALA A 167 -24.97 -32.77 8.08
C ALA A 167 -26.31 -33.16 7.42
N HIS A 168 -26.35 -33.26 6.09
CA HIS A 168 -27.54 -33.75 5.39
C HIS A 168 -27.88 -35.21 5.72
N GLN A 169 -26.86 -36.06 5.85
CA GLN A 169 -27.05 -37.46 6.23
C GLN A 169 -27.60 -37.59 7.66
N GLN A 170 -27.03 -36.85 8.62
CA GLN A 170 -27.53 -36.82 10.00
C GLN A 170 -28.97 -36.30 10.09
N GLN A 171 -29.30 -35.27 9.29
CA GLN A 171 -30.66 -34.74 9.23
C GLN A 171 -31.64 -35.81 8.72
N LEU A 172 -31.25 -36.56 7.68
CA LEU A 172 -32.07 -37.64 7.13
C LEU A 172 -32.31 -38.76 8.16
N GLU A 173 -31.26 -39.17 8.87
CA GLU A 173 -31.35 -40.18 9.94
C GLU A 173 -32.27 -39.73 11.08
N PHE A 174 -32.14 -38.46 11.49
CA PHE A 174 -33.00 -37.87 12.51
C PHE A 174 -34.47 -37.85 12.06
N ASP A 175 -34.75 -37.47 10.82
CA ASP A 175 -36.11 -37.46 10.28
C ASP A 175 -36.72 -38.87 10.21
N GLN A 176 -35.91 -39.89 9.88
CA GLN A 176 -36.32 -41.30 9.92
C GLN A 176 -36.66 -41.76 11.34
N GLN A 177 -35.78 -41.50 12.31
CA GLN A 177 -36.02 -41.84 13.72
C GLN A 177 -37.28 -41.16 14.26
N ARG A 178 -37.51 -39.89 13.90
CA ARG A 178 -38.72 -39.16 14.28
C ARG A 178 -39.97 -39.83 13.72
N GLU A 179 -39.93 -40.28 12.47
CA GLU A 179 -41.06 -40.96 11.85
C GLU A 179 -41.36 -42.31 12.52
N GLU A 180 -40.32 -43.08 12.84
CA GLU A 180 -40.46 -44.35 13.57
C GLU A 180 -41.08 -44.14 14.96
N PHE A 181 -40.61 -43.13 15.68
CA PHE A 181 -41.17 -42.75 16.97
C PHE A 181 -42.66 -42.40 16.89
N GLU A 182 -43.07 -41.56 15.93
CA GLU A 182 -44.48 -41.20 15.76
C GLU A 182 -45.35 -42.41 15.34
N ARG A 183 -44.81 -43.34 14.53
CA ARG A 183 -45.49 -44.61 14.23
C ARG A 183 -45.70 -45.46 15.49
N GLU A 184 -44.67 -45.59 16.33
CA GLU A 184 -44.76 -46.37 17.56
C GLU A 184 -45.74 -45.74 18.55
N LYS A 185 -45.66 -44.42 18.74
CA LYS A 185 -46.61 -43.65 19.55
C LYS A 185 -48.06 -43.84 19.09
N ALA A 186 -48.33 -43.80 17.79
CA ALA A 186 -49.66 -44.06 17.24
C ALA A 186 -50.13 -45.51 17.51
N HIS A 187 -49.22 -46.48 17.45
CA HIS A 187 -49.51 -47.85 17.86
C HIS A 187 -49.88 -47.93 19.35
N TRP A 188 -49.09 -47.33 20.24
CA TRP A 188 -49.36 -47.27 21.68
C TRP A 188 -50.71 -46.66 22.01
N ILE A 189 -51.07 -45.54 21.37
CA ILE A 189 -52.39 -44.90 21.56
C ILE A 189 -53.52 -45.87 21.22
N ARG A 190 -53.41 -46.61 20.10
CA ARG A 190 -54.40 -47.61 19.70
C ARG A 190 -54.50 -48.76 20.69
N SER A 191 -53.37 -49.34 21.10
CA SER A 191 -53.35 -50.43 22.08
C SER A 191 -53.94 -50.02 23.43
N LYS A 192 -53.60 -48.81 23.93
CA LYS A 192 -54.18 -48.26 25.16
C LYS A 192 -55.71 -48.15 25.06
N GLY A 193 -56.23 -47.66 23.93
CA GLY A 193 -57.67 -47.61 23.68
C GLY A 193 -58.33 -48.99 23.71
N GLN A 194 -57.70 -49.99 23.10
CA GLN A 194 -58.19 -51.38 23.12
C GLN A 194 -58.21 -51.95 24.55
N PHE A 195 -57.15 -51.76 25.33
CA PHE A 195 -57.11 -52.22 26.73
C PHE A 195 -58.19 -51.54 27.58
N LEU A 196 -58.41 -50.23 27.41
CA LEU A 196 -59.48 -49.53 28.13
C LEU A 196 -60.87 -50.09 27.77
N ALA A 197 -61.12 -50.34 26.48
CA ALA A 197 -62.37 -50.95 26.03
C ALA A 197 -62.57 -52.36 26.61
N GLN A 198 -61.52 -53.21 26.59
CA GLN A 198 -61.55 -54.54 27.21
C GLN A 198 -61.83 -54.46 28.72
N LEU A 199 -61.23 -53.50 29.41
CA LEU A 199 -61.41 -53.31 30.85
C LEU A 199 -62.84 -52.85 31.18
N GLU A 200 -63.44 -52.00 30.35
CA GLU A 200 -64.87 -51.67 30.46
C GLU A 200 -65.78 -52.88 30.18
N GLU A 201 -65.45 -53.69 29.18
CA GLU A 201 -66.19 -54.92 28.84
C GLU A 201 -66.18 -55.91 30.02
N ILE A 202 -65.02 -56.13 30.64
CA ILE A 202 -64.86 -56.98 31.84
C ILE A 202 -65.64 -56.42 33.03
N LYS A 203 -65.61 -55.10 33.25
CA LYS A 203 -66.41 -54.45 34.30
C LYS A 203 -67.90 -54.66 34.09
N ARG A 204 -68.40 -54.59 32.84
CA ARG A 204 -69.81 -54.87 32.52
C ARG A 204 -70.17 -56.34 32.80
N HIS A 205 -69.33 -57.29 32.40
CA HIS A 205 -69.57 -58.72 32.64
C HIS A 205 -69.56 -59.07 34.15
N LYS A 206 -68.65 -58.47 34.91
CA LYS A 206 -68.56 -58.62 36.38
C LYS A 206 -69.72 -57.98 37.15
N GLY A 207 -70.46 -57.04 36.56
CA GLY A 207 -71.69 -56.51 37.14
C GLY A 207 -72.86 -57.51 37.20
N GLY A 208 -72.76 -58.66 36.52
CA GLY A 208 -73.87 -59.61 36.34
C GLY A 208 -73.70 -61.01 36.93
N HIS A 209 -72.59 -61.36 37.60
CA HIS A 209 -72.31 -62.75 38.00
C HIS A 209 -72.12 -62.97 39.52
N GLN A 210 -72.66 -64.09 40.02
CA GLN A 210 -72.71 -64.47 41.45
C GLN A 210 -71.34 -64.81 42.06
N HIS A 211 -71.23 -64.58 43.37
CA HIS A 211 -70.03 -64.32 44.17
C HIS A 211 -68.90 -65.37 44.23
N ALA A 212 -69.01 -66.56 43.64
CA ALA A 212 -68.01 -67.63 43.81
C ALA A 212 -66.88 -67.60 42.76
N ASP A 213 -67.19 -67.28 41.50
CA ASP A 213 -66.18 -67.17 40.43
C ASP A 213 -65.31 -65.91 40.56
N PHE A 214 -65.80 -64.92 41.30
CA PHE A 214 -65.12 -63.64 41.55
C PHE A 214 -63.79 -63.78 42.28
N GLU A 215 -63.63 -64.77 43.16
CA GLU A 215 -62.37 -64.94 43.92
C GLU A 215 -61.23 -65.47 43.04
N VAL A 216 -61.52 -66.41 42.15
CA VAL A 216 -60.52 -66.98 41.23
C VAL A 216 -60.11 -65.94 40.19
N GLU A 217 -61.08 -65.24 39.61
CA GLU A 217 -60.81 -64.13 38.69
C GLU A 217 -60.11 -62.95 39.37
N ARG A 218 -60.42 -62.65 40.64
CA ARG A 218 -59.73 -61.61 41.41
C ARG A 218 -58.28 -61.98 41.67
N ARG A 219 -57.99 -63.25 41.98
CA ARG A 219 -56.61 -63.75 42.14
C ARG A 219 -55.83 -63.67 40.82
N GLN A 220 -56.43 -64.09 39.71
CA GLN A 220 -55.82 -63.97 38.39
C GLN A 220 -55.55 -62.51 38.01
N TRP A 221 -56.50 -61.62 38.28
CA TRP A 221 -56.35 -60.18 38.02
C TRP A 221 -55.26 -59.52 38.88
N MET A 222 -55.08 -59.95 40.13
CA MET A 222 -53.97 -59.46 40.96
C MET A 222 -52.61 -59.89 40.42
N ILE A 223 -52.50 -61.09 39.85
CA ILE A 223 -51.26 -61.57 39.22
C ILE A 223 -50.97 -60.78 37.94
N GLU A 224 -51.95 -60.63 37.05
CA GLU A 224 -51.79 -59.86 35.81
C GLU A 224 -51.45 -58.40 36.08
N ARG A 225 -52.11 -57.79 37.08
CA ARG A 225 -51.79 -56.44 37.54
C ARG A 225 -50.37 -56.33 38.12
N ALA A 226 -49.90 -57.33 38.86
CA ALA A 226 -48.52 -57.35 39.36
C ALA A 226 -47.48 -57.46 38.22
N VAL A 227 -47.77 -58.27 37.19
CA VAL A 227 -46.92 -58.39 36.01
C VAL A 227 -46.88 -57.07 35.22
N LEU A 228 -48.03 -56.42 35.05
CA LEU A 228 -48.11 -55.12 34.37
C LEU A 228 -47.38 -54.03 35.16
N ASN A 229 -47.54 -53.96 36.49
CA ASN A 229 -46.81 -53.01 37.32
C ASN A 229 -45.31 -53.21 37.25
N ARG A 230 -44.82 -54.46 37.29
CA ARG A 230 -43.38 -54.74 37.15
C ARG A 230 -42.84 -54.28 35.80
N ARG A 231 -43.63 -54.42 34.72
CA ARG A 231 -43.24 -53.89 33.40
C ARG A 231 -43.22 -52.36 33.37
N ILE A 232 -44.17 -51.69 34.04
CA ILE A 232 -44.17 -50.23 34.16
C ILE A 232 -42.91 -49.76 34.89
N GLU A 233 -42.57 -50.37 36.02
CA GLU A 233 -41.33 -50.06 36.77
C GLU A 233 -40.08 -50.29 35.91
N GLU A 234 -40.03 -51.35 35.10
CA GLU A 234 -38.92 -51.59 34.17
C GLU A 234 -38.82 -50.49 33.10
N TYR A 235 -39.95 -50.05 32.54
CA TYR A 235 -39.98 -48.98 31.55
C TYR A 235 -39.64 -47.61 32.13
N GLU A 236 -40.11 -47.29 33.34
CA GLU A 236 -39.72 -46.08 34.08
C GLU A 236 -38.21 -46.08 34.38
N GLY A 237 -37.64 -47.25 34.71
CA GLY A 237 -36.20 -47.42 34.87
C GLY A 237 -35.44 -47.10 33.58
N ARG A 238 -35.87 -47.65 32.43
CA ARG A 238 -35.27 -47.38 31.12
C ARG A 238 -35.43 -45.93 30.68
N GLU A 239 -36.56 -45.30 30.95
CA GLU A 239 -36.79 -43.88 30.68
C GLU A 239 -35.82 -43.02 31.49
N THR A 240 -35.60 -43.36 32.77
CA THR A 240 -34.64 -42.68 33.63
C THR A 240 -33.20 -42.86 33.12
N GLU A 241 -32.82 -44.06 32.69
CA GLU A 241 -31.51 -44.33 32.09
C GLU A 241 -31.29 -43.53 30.80
N MET A 242 -32.29 -43.51 29.90
CA MET A 242 -32.25 -42.69 28.69
C MET A 242 -32.16 -41.20 29.01
N GLY A 243 -32.95 -40.71 29.97
CA GLY A 243 -32.89 -39.31 30.41
C GLY A 243 -31.50 -38.93 30.93
N ASN A 244 -30.87 -39.81 31.72
CA ASN A 244 -29.51 -39.60 32.21
C ASN A 244 -28.47 -39.61 31.07
N ALA A 245 -28.60 -40.52 30.11
CA ALA A 245 -27.72 -40.56 28.93
C ALA A 245 -27.88 -39.30 28.08
N LEU A 246 -29.12 -38.86 27.83
CA LEU A 246 -29.42 -37.67 27.04
C LEU A 246 -28.90 -36.40 27.70
N ASN A 247 -29.05 -36.27 29.02
CA ASN A 247 -28.48 -35.19 29.80
C ASN A 247 -26.94 -35.20 29.76
N THR A 248 -26.32 -36.38 29.85
CA THR A 248 -24.85 -36.52 29.74
C THR A 248 -24.35 -36.08 28.37
N THR A 249 -25.04 -36.50 27.30
CA THR A 249 -24.72 -36.10 25.92
C THR A 249 -24.94 -34.60 25.71
N GLN A 250 -25.99 -34.02 26.30
CA GLN A 250 -26.25 -32.58 26.24
C GLN A 250 -25.14 -31.78 26.93
N ILE A 251 -24.68 -32.21 28.11
CA ILE A 251 -23.56 -31.58 28.82
C ILE A 251 -22.28 -31.69 27.98
N TRP A 252 -22.02 -32.85 27.36
CA TRP A 252 -20.87 -33.04 26.49
C TRP A 252 -20.91 -32.10 25.27
N LEU A 253 -22.06 -31.99 24.60
CA LEU A 253 -22.26 -31.07 23.47
C LEU A 253 -22.09 -29.61 23.86
N GLN A 254 -22.61 -29.21 25.04
CA GLN A 254 -22.39 -27.86 25.57
C GLN A 254 -20.90 -27.59 25.81
N ASN A 255 -20.17 -28.52 26.41
CA ASN A 255 -18.73 -28.38 26.61
C ASN A 255 -17.98 -28.30 25.27
N CYS A 256 -18.33 -29.12 24.27
CA CYS A 256 -17.76 -29.00 22.92
C CYS A 256 -18.03 -27.63 22.30
N HIS A 257 -19.25 -27.10 22.45
CA HIS A 257 -19.59 -25.78 21.91
C HIS A 257 -18.81 -24.66 22.59
N VAL A 258 -18.69 -24.70 23.94
CA VAL A 258 -17.89 -23.74 24.71
C VAL A 258 -16.41 -23.82 24.34
N ASN A 259 -15.84 -25.03 24.27
CA ASN A 259 -14.43 -25.22 23.90
C ASN A 259 -14.14 -24.74 22.47
N THR A 260 -15.05 -25.01 21.52
CA THR A 260 -14.93 -24.51 20.14
C THR A 260 -15.02 -22.99 20.09
N GLY A 261 -15.90 -22.38 20.89
CA GLY A 261 -15.99 -20.93 21.03
C GLY A 261 -14.69 -20.32 21.58
N GLN A 262 -14.14 -20.88 22.66
CA GLN A 262 -12.88 -20.43 23.24
C GLN A 262 -11.70 -20.61 22.28
N ALA A 263 -11.64 -21.74 21.57
CA ALA A 263 -10.63 -21.99 20.55
C ALA A 263 -10.70 -20.94 19.43
N ARG A 264 -11.91 -20.61 18.97
CA ARG A 264 -12.14 -19.58 17.95
C ARG A 264 -11.68 -18.20 18.43
N ASP A 265 -11.98 -17.82 19.66
CA ASP A 265 -11.54 -16.55 20.24
C ASP A 265 -10.02 -16.48 20.38
N GLN A 266 -9.35 -17.56 20.77
CA GLN A 266 -7.89 -17.63 20.82
C GLN A 266 -7.25 -17.47 19.43
N VAL A 267 -7.83 -18.11 18.41
CA VAL A 267 -7.39 -17.97 17.02
C VAL A 267 -7.59 -16.53 16.53
N LEU A 268 -8.72 -15.90 16.86
CA LEU A 268 -8.98 -14.49 16.52
C LEU A 268 -7.98 -13.54 17.20
N GLN A 269 -7.67 -13.73 18.49
CA GLN A 269 -6.66 -12.93 19.18
C GLN A 269 -5.25 -13.11 18.60
N LEU A 270 -4.91 -14.34 18.18
CA LEU A 270 -3.65 -14.64 17.48
C LEU A 270 -3.61 -13.97 16.11
N ALA A 271 -4.71 -14.02 15.36
CA ALA A 271 -4.85 -13.33 14.10
C ALA A 271 -4.68 -11.81 14.29
N GLU A 272 -5.41 -11.18 15.21
CA GLU A 272 -5.28 -9.74 15.52
C GLU A 272 -3.85 -9.35 15.93
N LYS A 273 -3.17 -10.13 16.77
CA LYS A 273 -1.76 -9.89 17.11
C LYS A 273 -0.85 -10.00 15.87
N ALA A 274 -1.10 -10.97 15.00
CA ALA A 274 -0.36 -11.12 13.76
C ALA A 274 -0.63 -9.96 12.80
N THR A 275 -1.87 -9.48 12.67
CA THR A 275 -2.22 -8.30 11.88
C THR A 275 -1.60 -7.04 12.44
N TYR A 276 -1.63 -6.84 13.76
CA TYR A 276 -0.97 -5.71 14.43
C TYR A 276 0.52 -5.68 14.10
N ILE A 277 1.22 -6.82 14.20
CA ILE A 277 2.64 -6.90 13.81
C ILE A 277 2.84 -6.62 12.32
N HIS A 278 1.92 -7.09 11.47
CA HIS A 278 2.00 -6.91 10.02
C HIS A 278 1.73 -5.45 9.59
N ASP A 279 0.85 -4.74 10.29
CA ASP A 279 0.54 -3.32 10.05
C ASP A 279 1.62 -2.41 10.65
N ASP A 280 2.16 -2.71 11.83
CA ASP A 280 3.29 -1.98 12.43
C ASP A 280 4.60 -2.20 11.62
N HIS A 281 4.68 -3.30 10.86
CA HIS A 281 5.77 -3.58 9.91
C HIS A 281 5.90 -2.51 8.81
N ARG A 282 4.81 -1.79 8.47
CA ARG A 282 4.82 -0.67 7.51
C ARG A 282 5.46 0.61 8.09
N HIS A 283 5.65 0.68 9.41
CA HIS A 283 6.14 1.88 10.11
C HIS A 283 7.41 1.64 10.97
N LEU A 284 7.84 0.39 11.15
CA LEU A 284 9.00 0.00 11.97
C LEU A 284 10.16 -0.61 11.15
N ASN A 285 11.40 -0.31 11.52
CA ASN A 285 12.60 -0.84 10.89
C ASN A 285 12.79 -2.34 11.22
N ASN A 286 13.37 -3.12 10.29
CA ASN A 286 13.40 -4.60 10.28
C ASN A 286 13.86 -5.27 11.59
N GLU A 287 14.68 -4.59 12.39
CA GLU A 287 15.23 -5.10 13.64
C GLU A 287 14.19 -5.21 14.77
N LYS A 288 13.25 -4.25 14.87
CA LYS A 288 12.15 -4.29 15.86
C LYS A 288 11.13 -5.37 15.55
N VAL A 289 10.84 -5.60 14.28
CA VAL A 289 9.91 -6.66 13.87
C VAL A 289 10.54 -8.04 14.05
N GLY A 290 11.84 -8.16 13.80
CA GLY A 290 12.61 -9.35 14.17
C GLY A 290 12.58 -9.67 15.67
N GLN A 291 12.52 -8.65 16.55
CA GLN A 291 12.38 -8.86 18.00
C GLN A 291 10.96 -9.27 18.40
N GLN A 292 9.92 -8.66 17.83
CA GLN A 292 8.52 -9.05 18.10
C GLN A 292 8.20 -10.45 17.58
N ALA A 293 8.65 -10.81 16.37
CA ALA A 293 8.51 -12.15 15.82
C ALA A 293 9.24 -13.20 16.68
N ARG A 294 10.46 -12.90 17.16
CA ARG A 294 11.19 -13.78 18.09
C ARG A 294 10.51 -13.94 19.45
N ALA A 295 9.66 -13.00 19.87
CA ALA A 295 8.89 -13.12 21.11
C ALA A 295 7.61 -13.99 20.94
N LEU A 296 7.04 -14.03 19.73
CA LEU A 296 5.79 -14.74 19.43
C LEU A 296 5.99 -16.17 18.91
N VAL A 297 7.00 -16.39 18.08
CA VAL A 297 7.30 -17.71 17.48
C VAL A 297 7.50 -18.82 18.53
N PRO A 298 8.17 -18.59 19.68
CA PRO A 298 8.30 -19.61 20.71
C PRO A 298 7.00 -19.95 21.44
N GLN A 299 5.99 -19.07 21.41
CA GLN A 299 4.72 -19.29 22.10
C GLN A 299 3.70 -20.05 21.23
N LEU A 300 3.82 -19.97 19.90
CA LEU A 300 2.91 -20.63 18.95
C LEU A 300 2.75 -22.14 19.19
N PRO A 301 3.82 -22.93 19.41
CA PRO A 301 3.68 -24.37 19.68
C PRO A 301 2.82 -24.66 20.91
N GLY A 302 2.99 -23.89 22.00
CA GLY A 302 2.21 -24.06 23.22
C GLY A 302 0.74 -23.66 23.05
N VAL A 303 0.45 -22.66 22.21
CA VAL A 303 -0.94 -22.26 21.91
C VAL A 303 -1.61 -23.29 21.01
N PHE A 304 -0.92 -23.82 20.00
CA PHE A 304 -1.45 -24.90 19.16
C PHE A 304 -1.68 -26.20 19.95
N GLN A 305 -0.79 -26.51 20.89
CA GLN A 305 -0.96 -27.67 21.76
C GLN A 305 -2.16 -27.52 22.70
N ASN A 306 -2.34 -26.36 23.34
CA ASN A 306 -3.52 -26.07 24.16
C ASN A 306 -4.83 -26.11 23.35
N LEU A 307 -4.82 -25.61 22.11
CA LEU A 307 -5.96 -25.70 21.20
C LEU A 307 -6.30 -27.15 20.86
N TYR A 308 -5.28 -27.97 20.61
CA TYR A 308 -5.45 -29.39 20.31
C TYR A 308 -6.03 -30.17 21.49
N GLU A 309 -5.54 -29.91 22.71
CA GLU A 309 -6.06 -30.52 23.93
C GLU A 309 -7.48 -30.05 24.27
N MET A 310 -7.81 -28.76 24.11
CA MET A 310 -9.19 -28.25 24.31
C MET A 310 -10.22 -28.85 23.35
N LEU A 311 -9.81 -29.20 22.14
CA LEU A 311 -10.66 -29.86 21.14
C LEU A 311 -10.78 -31.38 21.37
N GLY A 312 -10.21 -31.91 22.46
CA GLY A 312 -10.32 -33.30 22.86
C GLY A 312 -9.26 -34.22 22.26
N GLY A 313 -8.19 -33.68 21.69
CA GLY A 313 -7.06 -34.47 21.22
C GLY A 313 -6.16 -34.96 22.36
N GLU A 314 -6.00 -36.27 22.51
CA GLU A 314 -4.98 -36.83 23.40
C GLU A 314 -3.59 -36.70 22.75
N TRP A 315 -2.74 -35.84 23.31
CA TRP A 315 -1.34 -35.73 22.89
C TRP A 315 -0.53 -36.88 23.51
N ARG A 316 -0.17 -37.90 22.73
CA ARG A 316 0.85 -38.87 23.15
C ARG A 316 2.23 -38.36 22.74
N PRO A 317 3.15 -38.12 23.69
CA PRO A 317 4.54 -37.88 23.34
C PRO A 317 5.04 -39.10 22.55
N ARG A 318 5.59 -38.88 21.36
CA ARG A 318 6.38 -39.92 20.68
C ARG A 318 7.55 -40.23 21.60
N ASP A 319 7.62 -41.47 22.08
CA ASP A 319 8.80 -41.97 22.76
C ASP A 319 10.03 -41.67 21.91
N ALA A 320 10.99 -41.00 22.54
CA ALA A 320 12.28 -40.69 21.97
C ALA A 320 13.07 -41.99 21.89
N ASP A 321 12.91 -42.72 20.78
CA ASP A 321 13.87 -43.74 20.39
C ASP A 321 15.14 -43.05 19.86
N HIS A 322 16.25 -43.50 20.45
CA HIS A 322 17.63 -43.04 20.26
C HIS A 322 18.16 -43.11 18.82
#